data_AF-A0A949JK87-F1
#
_entry.id   AF-A0A949JK87-F1
#
_cell.length_a   1.000
_cell.length_b   1.000
_cell.length_c   1.000
_cell.angle_alpha   90.00
_cell.angle_beta   90.00
_cell.angle_gamma   90.00
#
_symmetry.space_group_name_H-M   'P 1'
#
loop_
_entity.id
_entity.type
_entity.pdbx_description
1 polymer ?
#
loop_
_entity_poly.entity_id
_entity_poly.type
_entity_poly.pdbx_seq_one_letter_code
_entity_poly.pdbx_strand_id
1 'polypeptide(L)'
;MASRARHARPRRRRLLSAGLTLSAAGAAALAAAGSAQADIVTVDPADPLATVGHVVGPVADLQLNPMAKTGVDPLDNGIGTQIADFRPISTKDVTGPLSEGASLSDLAAPVTGLIAPAR
;
A
#
# COMPACT_ATOMS: atom_id res chain seq x y z
N MET A 1 -67.03 -35.32 8.06
CA MET A 1 -66.62 -34.19 8.92
C MET A 1 -65.10 -34.17 9.00
N ALA A 2 -64.42 -33.32 8.22
CA ALA A 2 -62.97 -33.23 8.22
C ALA A 2 -62.57 -31.76 8.39
N SER A 3 -62.05 -31.41 9.57
CA SER A 3 -61.36 -30.14 9.79
C SER A 3 -59.94 -30.45 10.25
N ARG A 4 -59.01 -30.53 9.29
CA ARG A 4 -57.57 -30.54 9.55
C ARG A 4 -57.12 -29.11 9.84
N ALA A 5 -56.57 -28.90 11.03
CA ALA A 5 -55.95 -27.64 11.42
C ALA A 5 -54.87 -27.22 10.42
N ARG A 6 -55.10 -26.12 9.71
CA ARG A 6 -54.15 -25.57 8.74
C ARG A 6 -53.07 -24.76 9.46
N HIS A 7 -51.99 -25.47 9.81
CA HIS A 7 -50.59 -25.06 9.63
C HIS A 7 -50.20 -23.63 10.04
N ALA A 8 -49.76 -23.48 11.30
CA ALA A 8 -48.98 -22.33 11.80
C ALA A 8 -47.53 -22.27 11.24
N ARG A 9 -47.37 -22.42 9.91
CA ARG A 9 -46.08 -22.46 9.21
C ARG A 9 -45.68 -21.22 8.37
N PRO A 10 -46.45 -20.12 8.23
CA PRO A 10 -46.01 -18.99 7.38
C PRO A 10 -45.01 -18.06 8.08
N ARG A 11 -45.15 -17.83 9.39
CA ARG A 11 -44.26 -16.92 10.15
C ARG A 11 -42.82 -17.43 10.24
N ARG A 12 -42.64 -18.73 10.48
CA ARG A 12 -41.31 -19.36 10.56
C ARG A 12 -40.55 -19.26 9.24
N ARG A 13 -41.23 -19.48 8.10
CA ARG A 13 -40.62 -19.34 6.77
C ARG A 13 -40.19 -17.90 6.45
N ARG A 14 -40.98 -16.90 6.85
CA ARG A 14 -40.64 -15.48 6.65
C ARG A 14 -39.44 -15.04 7.49
N LEU A 15 -39.36 -15.52 8.73
CA LEU A 15 -38.21 -15.25 9.60
C LEU A 15 -36.94 -15.94 9.07
N LEU A 16 -37.06 -17.18 8.58
CA LEU A 16 -35.95 -17.89 7.95
C LEU A 16 -35.48 -17.21 6.66
N SER A 17 -36.39 -16.76 5.80
CA SER A 17 -36.02 -16.06 4.57
C SER A 17 -35.37 -14.69 4.86
N ALA A 18 -35.90 -13.94 5.83
CA ALA A 18 -35.31 -12.67 6.23
C ALA A 18 -33.91 -12.84 6.85
N GLY A 19 -33.71 -13.87 7.67
CA GLY A 19 -32.41 -14.23 8.23
C GLY A 19 -31.40 -14.64 7.16
N LEU A 20 -31.84 -15.42 6.15
CA LEU A 20 -31.00 -15.82 5.02
C LEU A 20 -30.58 -14.61 4.19
N THR A 21 -31.50 -13.72 3.84
CA THR A 21 -31.18 -12.52 3.05
C THR A 21 -30.26 -11.57 3.82
N LEU A 22 -30.47 -11.42 5.13
CA LEU A 22 -29.61 -10.61 5.97
C LEU A 22 -28.20 -11.21 6.06
N SER A 23 -28.09 -12.54 6.20
CA SER A 23 -26.79 -13.23 6.24
C SER A 23 -26.06 -13.15 4.89
N ALA A 24 -26.78 -13.32 3.78
CA ALA A 24 -26.21 -13.20 2.43
C ALA A 24 -25.76 -11.75 2.13
N ALA A 25 -26.57 -10.77 2.51
CA ALA A 25 -26.20 -9.36 2.39
C ALA A 25 -25.00 -9.00 3.28
N GLY A 26 -24.96 -9.51 4.52
CA GLY A 26 -23.82 -9.34 5.42
C GLY A 26 -22.54 -9.97 4.88
N ALA A 27 -22.61 -11.18 4.34
CA ALA A 27 -21.46 -11.86 3.73
C ALA A 27 -20.95 -11.13 2.47
N ALA A 28 -21.85 -10.64 1.61
CA ALA A 28 -21.48 -9.85 0.45
C ALA A 28 -20.84 -8.51 0.84
N ALA A 29 -21.37 -7.85 1.87
CA ALA A 29 -20.80 -6.61 2.40
C ALA A 29 -19.40 -6.85 3.01
N LEU A 30 -19.19 -7.95 3.74
CA LEU A 30 -17.89 -8.31 4.29
C LEU A 30 -16.88 -8.73 3.21
N ALA A 31 -17.33 -9.42 2.16
CA ALA A 31 -16.48 -9.76 1.01
C ALA A 31 -16.06 -8.52 0.21
N ALA A 32 -16.94 -7.53 0.10
CA ALA A 32 -16.63 -6.24 -0.53
C ALA A 32 -15.72 -5.35 0.34
N ALA A 33 -15.66 -5.59 1.66
CA ALA A 33 -14.85 -4.81 2.57
C ALA A 33 -13.34 -5.08 2.48
N GLY A 34 -12.91 -6.11 1.73
CA GLY A 34 -11.51 -6.46 1.54
C GLY A 34 -10.82 -6.91 2.84
N SER A 35 -10.53 -8.20 2.98
CA SER A 35 -9.69 -8.68 4.09
C SER A 35 -8.21 -8.42 3.81
N ALA A 36 -7.45 -7.98 4.82
CA ALA A 36 -5.99 -8.07 4.78
C ALA A 36 -5.60 -9.55 4.90
N GLN A 37 -5.28 -10.18 3.77
CA GLN A 37 -4.79 -11.55 3.73
C GLN A 37 -3.27 -11.55 3.88
N ALA A 38 -2.78 -12.18 4.94
CA ALA A 38 -1.37 -12.53 5.04
C ALA A 38 -1.13 -13.79 4.19
N ASP A 39 -0.28 -13.67 3.17
CA ASP A 39 0.13 -14.80 2.35
C ASP A 39 1.34 -15.50 2.98
N ILE A 40 1.39 -16.83 2.93
CA ILE A 40 2.58 -17.59 3.32
C ILE A 40 3.47 -17.68 2.08
N VAL A 41 4.47 -16.81 2.07
CA VAL A 41 5.45 -16.74 1.01
C VAL A 41 6.43 -17.90 1.17
N THR A 42 6.51 -18.77 0.17
CA THR A 42 7.58 -19.76 0.10
C THR A 42 8.83 -19.08 -0.45
N VAL A 43 9.85 -19.00 0.39
CA VAL A 43 11.15 -18.41 0.02
C VAL A 43 11.96 -19.48 -0.71
N ASP A 44 12.29 -19.22 -1.97
CA ASP A 44 13.29 -19.99 -2.70
C ASP A 44 14.69 -19.52 -2.28
N PRO A 45 15.52 -20.35 -1.62
CA PRO A 45 16.88 -19.97 -1.27
C PRO A 45 17.78 -19.70 -2.48
N ALA A 46 17.38 -20.11 -3.69
CA ALA A 46 18.08 -19.79 -4.94
C ALA A 46 17.80 -18.35 -5.45
N ASP A 47 16.75 -17.69 -4.96
CA ASP A 47 16.42 -16.29 -5.30
C ASP A 47 16.21 -15.42 -4.04
N PRO A 48 17.31 -14.96 -3.42
CA PRO A 48 17.21 -14.11 -2.24
C PRO A 48 16.60 -12.73 -2.53
N LEU A 49 16.60 -12.25 -3.78
CA LEU A 49 16.02 -10.96 -4.15
C LEU A 49 14.49 -11.00 -4.14
N ALA A 50 13.88 -12.12 -4.54
CA ALA A 50 12.44 -12.31 -4.40
C ALA A 50 11.96 -12.16 -2.95
N THR A 51 12.77 -12.67 -2.00
CA THR A 51 12.50 -12.53 -0.56
C THR A 51 12.53 -11.06 -0.12
N VAL A 52 13.53 -10.29 -0.55
CA VAL A 52 13.62 -8.85 -0.25
C VAL A 52 12.41 -8.12 -0.82
N GLY A 53 11.99 -8.44 -2.05
CA GLY A 53 10.81 -7.85 -2.66
C GLY A 53 9.53 -8.11 -1.86
N HIS A 54 9.37 -9.29 -1.28
CA HIS A 54 8.18 -9.62 -0.46
C HIS A 54 8.21 -8.98 0.93
N VAL A 55 9.39 -8.83 1.53
CA VAL A 55 9.54 -8.19 2.85
C VAL A 55 9.41 -6.67 2.76
N VAL A 56 10.02 -6.05 1.75
CA VAL A 56 10.08 -4.59 1.63
C VAL A 56 8.94 -4.04 0.77
N GLY A 57 8.38 -4.84 -0.15
CA GLY A 57 7.29 -4.43 -1.04
C GLY A 57 6.09 -3.77 -0.34
N PRO A 58 5.56 -4.33 0.77
CA PRO A 58 4.44 -3.71 1.49
C PRO A 58 4.74 -2.30 2.03
N VAL A 59 6.01 -1.96 2.21
CA VAL A 59 6.44 -0.65 2.71
C VAL A 59 7.16 0.21 1.66
N ALA A 60 7.35 -0.30 0.44
CA ALA A 60 8.17 0.35 -0.57
C ALA A 60 7.56 1.67 -1.06
N ASP A 61 6.23 1.82 -0.96
CA ASP A 61 5.50 3.01 -1.39
C ASP A 61 5.29 4.03 -0.25
N LEU A 62 5.79 3.77 0.96
CA LEU A 62 5.77 4.77 2.02
C LEU A 62 6.82 5.86 1.78
N GLN A 63 6.49 7.09 2.19
CA GLN A 63 7.44 8.19 2.22
C GLN A 63 8.63 7.82 3.10
N LEU A 64 9.85 7.92 2.55
CA LEU A 64 11.07 7.58 3.28
C LEU A 64 11.43 8.63 4.33
N ASN A 65 11.11 9.90 4.08
CA ASN A 65 11.30 11.01 5.00
C ASN A 65 9.95 11.43 5.59
N PRO A 66 9.63 11.09 6.85
CA PRO A 66 8.39 11.51 7.49
C PRO A 66 8.24 13.03 7.66
N MET A 67 9.36 13.77 7.60
CA MET A 67 9.38 15.23 7.71
C MET A 67 9.29 15.91 6.34
N ALA A 68 9.18 15.16 5.25
CA ALA A 68 9.05 15.71 3.90
C ALA A 68 7.92 16.74 3.81
N LYS A 69 8.16 17.81 3.06
CA LYS A 69 7.21 18.93 2.86
C LYS A 69 6.76 19.63 4.15
N THR A 70 7.48 19.45 5.26
CA THR A 70 7.27 20.22 6.48
C THR A 70 8.22 21.41 6.53
N GLY A 71 7.82 22.49 7.20
CA GLY A 71 8.69 23.67 7.37
C GLY A 71 9.90 23.45 8.30
N VAL A 72 10.05 22.26 8.86
CA VAL A 72 11.16 21.86 9.74
C VAL A 72 11.95 20.68 9.16
N ASP A 73 11.71 20.32 7.90
CA ASP A 73 12.42 19.24 7.22
C ASP A 73 13.93 19.53 7.19
N PRO A 74 14.78 18.69 7.83
CA PRO A 74 16.21 18.93 7.81
C PRO A 74 16.80 18.85 6.40
N LEU A 75 16.18 18.08 5.50
CA LEU A 75 16.69 17.83 4.14
C LEU A 75 16.41 18.97 3.17
N ASP A 76 15.51 19.91 3.53
CA ASP A 76 15.24 21.12 2.77
C ASP A 76 16.25 22.25 3.06
N ASN A 77 17.16 22.05 4.02
CA ASN A 77 18.25 22.98 4.33
C ASN A 77 19.40 22.89 3.31
N GLY A 78 19.10 23.22 2.06
CA GLY A 78 20.06 23.13 0.96
C GLY A 78 20.97 24.35 0.81
N ILE A 79 22.20 24.10 0.36
CA ILE A 79 23.16 25.13 -0.05
C ILE A 79 23.36 25.02 -1.56
N GLY A 80 23.20 26.15 -2.25
CA GLY A 80 23.45 26.27 -3.68
C GLY A 80 24.66 27.15 -3.95
N THR A 81 25.43 26.81 -4.98
CA THR A 81 26.52 27.66 -5.49
C THR A 81 26.41 27.80 -6.99
N GLN A 82 26.77 28.99 -7.48
CA GLN A 82 26.90 29.27 -8.91
C GLN A 82 28.09 30.20 -9.10
N ILE A 83 28.92 29.89 -10.10
CA ILE A 83 30.09 30.68 -10.47
C ILE A 83 29.83 31.20 -11.88
N ALA A 84 29.74 32.53 -12.05
CA ALA A 84 29.43 33.16 -13.34
C ALA A 84 28.24 32.47 -14.06
N ASP A 85 28.46 32.06 -15.32
CA ASP A 85 27.41 31.51 -16.20
C ASP A 85 27.36 29.98 -16.16
N PHE A 86 28.10 29.33 -15.25
CA PHE A 86 28.04 27.88 -15.09
C PHE A 86 26.67 27.44 -14.57
N ARG A 87 26.34 26.16 -14.84
CA ARG A 87 25.15 25.52 -14.30
C ARG A 87 25.24 25.54 -12.76
N PRO A 88 24.22 26.06 -12.05
CA PRO A 88 24.16 26.01 -10.59
C PRO A 88 24.21 24.56 -10.10
N ILE A 89 24.87 24.35 -8.96
CA ILE A 89 24.83 23.07 -8.24
C ILE A 89 24.27 23.30 -6.85
N SER A 90 23.45 22.38 -6.37
CA SER A 90 22.81 22.46 -5.07
C SER A 90 22.85 21.12 -4.35
N THR A 91 22.96 21.14 -3.03
CA THR A 91 22.74 19.92 -2.25
C THR A 91 21.31 19.40 -2.40
N LYS A 92 20.36 20.28 -2.76
CA LYS A 92 18.97 19.90 -3.05
C LYS A 92 18.83 19.01 -4.28
N ASP A 93 19.80 18.98 -5.18
CA ASP A 93 19.77 18.08 -6.34
C ASP A 93 19.82 16.60 -5.91
N VAL A 94 20.38 16.34 -4.72
CA VAL A 94 20.49 15.00 -4.13
C VAL A 94 19.46 14.77 -3.02
N THR A 95 19.20 15.78 -2.17
CA THR A 95 18.27 15.62 -1.03
C THR A 95 16.81 15.91 -1.38
N GLY A 96 16.57 16.62 -2.49
CA GLY A 96 15.25 17.04 -2.96
C GLY A 96 14.23 15.91 -3.03
N PRO A 97 14.52 14.78 -3.69
CA PRO A 97 13.58 13.66 -3.76
C PRO A 97 13.08 13.21 -2.38
N LEU A 98 13.98 13.12 -1.39
CA LEU A 98 13.61 12.73 -0.03
C LEU A 98 12.82 13.84 0.67
N SER A 99 13.21 15.10 0.50
CA SER A 99 12.48 16.24 1.07
C SER A 99 11.08 16.43 0.46
N GLU A 100 10.90 15.99 -0.79
CA GLU A 100 9.62 15.98 -1.51
C GLU A 100 8.78 14.71 -1.23
N GLY A 101 9.29 13.80 -0.42
CA GLY A 101 8.56 12.62 0.06
C GLY A 101 8.60 11.43 -0.88
N ALA A 102 9.69 11.26 -1.66
CA ALA A 102 9.90 10.07 -2.47
C ALA A 102 9.84 8.79 -1.61
N SER A 103 9.24 7.77 -2.20
CA SER A 103 9.20 6.41 -1.68
C SER A 103 10.39 5.58 -2.19
N LEU A 104 10.58 4.37 -1.68
CA LEU A 104 11.62 3.47 -2.18
C LEU A 104 11.37 3.08 -3.65
N SER A 105 10.10 2.88 -4.01
CA SER A 105 9.68 2.59 -5.38
C SER A 105 10.04 3.73 -6.36
N ASP A 106 9.88 5.00 -5.93
CA ASP A 106 10.23 6.17 -6.73
C ASP A 106 11.74 6.30 -6.96
N LEU A 107 12.53 5.88 -5.97
CA LEU A 107 13.99 5.97 -6.01
C LEU A 107 14.66 4.81 -6.75
N ALA A 108 13.96 3.71 -7.02
CA ALA A 108 14.56 2.52 -7.63
C ALA A 108 15.25 2.84 -8.97
N ALA A 109 14.62 3.67 -9.82
CA ALA A 109 15.18 4.07 -11.12
C ALA A 109 16.39 5.05 -11.00
N PRO A 110 16.31 6.17 -10.26
CA PRO A 110 17.46 7.07 -10.13
C PRO A 110 18.63 6.42 -9.37
N VAL A 111 18.37 5.58 -8.35
CA VAL A 111 19.42 4.91 -7.59
C VAL A 111 20.13 3.88 -8.44
N THR A 112 19.44 3.06 -9.24
CA THR A 112 20.10 2.08 -10.13
C THR A 112 21.05 2.75 -11.13
N GLY A 113 20.76 3.96 -11.59
CA GLY A 113 21.67 4.75 -12.42
C GLY A 113 22.95 5.23 -11.71
N LEU A 114 22.90 5.43 -10.38
CA LEU A 114 24.02 5.86 -9.55
C LEU A 114 24.99 4.72 -9.19
N ILE A 115 24.48 3.49 -9.04
CA ILE A 115 25.27 2.29 -8.70
C ILE A 115 25.67 1.47 -9.92
N ALA A 116 25.13 1.77 -11.12
CA ALA A 116 25.61 1.16 -12.34
C ALA A 116 27.02 1.68 -12.69
N PRO A 117 27.99 0.81 -13.00
CA PRO A 117 29.33 1.25 -13.39
C PRO A 117 29.26 2.08 -14.67
N ALA A 118 29.93 3.23 -14.68
CA ALA A 118 30.15 4.01 -15.90
C ALA A 118 30.85 3.12 -16.92
N ARG A 119 30.15 2.83 -18.02
CA ARG A 119 30.68 2.01 -19.12
C ARG A 119 31.44 2.87 -20.12
#